data_AF-A0A1Y4P8X3-F1
#
_entry.id   AF-A0A1Y4P8X3-F1
#
_cell.length_a   1.000
_cell.length_b   1.000
_cell.length_c   1.000
_cell.angle_alpha   90.00
_cell.angle_beta   90.00
_cell.angle_gamma   90.00
#
_symmetry.space_group_name_H-M   'P 1'
#
loop_
_entity.id
_entity.type
_entity.pdbx_description
1 polymer ?
#
loop_
_entity_poly.entity_id
_entity_poly.type
_entity_poly.pdbx_seq_one_letter_code
_entity_poly.pdbx_strand_id
1 'polypeptide(L)'
;MSKLEFTINQSDGQARTGILQINGRQIETPALVASGDELAKLSPNQLNQAGVSAVKTSGLKRWLKYDSMTEKLGDLHQLFQWDGLLFVDLETEEAYHLAKPRGKKHDGVRFHDPITGQLKFWQPETALQVQEALGADIFQSFDQATDYYAPVDDLKVGVKQTNNWLSVVKPQKGQALGSIVGGGLKDLRTASIKAVDEAGLSGYRLSGIPSSLDDQEFSRIINEITPKLGEEKLRYLPAALSFDQLIEAILAGVDLIDSNLAAKKAANGIALVNQGVTVLHLDRQHFSFDSQVLDRQCACATCRAGYSKALLHSLITNQSFYGEQLLLQHNLFTLNKLMSSLRQAIKNHQTKKFVQELLQNQ
;
A
#
# COMPACT_ATOMS: atom_id res chain seq x y z
N MET A 1 20.25 3.74 -15.85
CA MET A 1 19.52 3.61 -14.58
C MET A 1 18.46 4.69 -14.58
N SER A 2 17.20 4.30 -14.52
CA SER A 2 16.09 5.20 -14.27
C SER A 2 16.25 5.86 -12.91
N LYS A 3 15.82 7.11 -12.81
CA LYS A 3 15.83 7.88 -11.58
C LYS A 3 14.39 8.23 -11.25
N LEU A 4 14.01 8.02 -10.00
CA LEU A 4 12.79 8.49 -9.40
C LEU A 4 12.87 10.01 -9.31
N GLU A 5 11.92 10.68 -9.95
CA GLU A 5 11.74 12.13 -9.88
C GLU A 5 10.42 12.41 -9.17
N PHE A 6 10.50 13.05 -8.02
CA PHE A 6 9.33 13.46 -7.24
C PHE A 6 9.32 14.98 -7.13
N THR A 7 8.27 15.60 -7.63
CA THR A 7 8.07 17.06 -7.60
C THR A 7 6.84 17.37 -6.78
N ILE A 8 6.99 18.21 -5.76
CA ILE A 8 5.86 18.71 -4.97
C ILE A 8 5.28 19.92 -5.69
N ASN A 9 3.99 19.85 -6.03
CA ASN A 9 3.29 20.92 -6.73
C ASN A 9 2.67 21.92 -5.75
N GLN A 10 2.14 21.44 -4.63
CA GLN A 10 1.51 22.29 -3.61
C GLN A 10 1.44 21.56 -2.25
N SER A 11 1.41 22.33 -1.17
CA SER A 11 1.13 21.86 0.20
C SER A 11 0.04 22.68 0.89
N ASP A 12 -0.68 22.04 1.82
CA ASP A 12 -1.63 22.68 2.73
C ASP A 12 -1.51 22.04 4.12
N GLY A 13 -0.86 22.75 5.05
CA GLY A 13 -0.36 22.14 6.27
C GLY A 13 0.75 21.13 5.97
N GLN A 14 0.64 19.92 6.50
CA GLN A 14 1.57 18.82 6.20
C GLN A 14 1.14 18.01 4.96
N ALA A 15 -0.11 18.14 4.51
CA ALA A 15 -0.61 17.47 3.32
C ALA A 15 0.02 18.05 2.06
N ARG A 16 0.35 17.19 1.10
CA ARG A 16 1.12 17.56 -0.10
C ARG A 16 0.53 16.92 -1.33
N THR A 17 0.58 17.62 -2.45
CA THR A 17 0.30 17.04 -3.75
C THR A 17 1.47 17.26 -4.69
N GLY A 18 1.76 16.27 -5.50
CA GLY A 18 2.93 16.27 -6.37
C GLY A 18 2.81 15.26 -7.50
N ILE A 19 3.88 15.16 -8.28
CA ILE A 19 4.00 14.24 -9.41
C ILE A 19 5.22 13.35 -9.16
N LEU A 20 5.02 12.05 -9.27
CA LEU A 20 6.05 11.03 -9.25
C LEU A 20 6.25 10.50 -10.66
N GLN A 21 7.48 10.55 -11.17
CA GLN A 21 7.90 10.01 -12.45
C GLN A 21 9.01 8.98 -12.28
N ILE A 22 8.85 7.81 -12.90
CA ILE A 22 9.85 6.74 -12.91
C ILE A 22 9.58 5.77 -14.06
N ASN A 23 10.62 5.26 -14.73
CA ASN A 23 10.50 4.25 -15.80
C ASN A 23 9.51 4.62 -16.93
N GLY A 24 9.33 5.91 -17.22
CA GLY A 24 8.35 6.40 -18.20
C GLY A 24 6.90 6.42 -17.70
N ARG A 25 6.67 6.09 -16.43
CA ARG A 25 5.37 6.13 -15.74
C ARG A 25 5.27 7.39 -14.92
N GLN A 26 4.06 7.92 -14.83
CA GLN A 26 3.76 9.12 -14.05
C GLN A 26 2.49 8.92 -13.23
N ILE A 27 2.55 9.25 -11.93
CA ILE A 27 1.37 9.28 -11.06
C ILE A 27 1.32 10.58 -10.24
N GLU A 28 0.11 11.04 -9.94
CA GLU A 28 -0.10 12.16 -9.02
C GLU A 28 -0.22 11.68 -7.58
N THR A 29 0.25 12.46 -6.61
CA THR A 29 0.20 12.14 -5.17
C THR A 29 -0.68 13.14 -4.40
N PRO A 30 -1.35 12.76 -3.28
CA PRO A 30 -1.37 11.41 -2.72
C PRO A 30 -2.07 10.40 -3.64
N ALA A 31 -1.59 9.15 -3.62
CA ALA A 31 -2.14 8.04 -4.38
C ALA A 31 -2.17 6.74 -3.58
N LEU A 32 -3.11 5.88 -3.95
CA LEU A 32 -3.21 4.52 -3.41
C LEU A 32 -2.34 3.57 -4.23
N VAL A 33 -1.61 2.73 -3.52
CA VAL A 33 -1.03 1.50 -4.07
C VAL A 33 -2.04 0.39 -3.79
N ALA A 34 -2.77 -0.01 -4.83
CA ALA A 34 -3.81 -1.01 -4.69
C ALA A 34 -3.20 -2.37 -4.33
N SER A 35 -3.74 -3.02 -3.30
CA SER A 35 -3.29 -4.33 -2.85
C SER A 35 -4.47 -5.27 -2.51
N GLY A 36 -4.18 -6.56 -2.35
CA GLY A 36 -5.18 -7.61 -2.11
C GLY A 36 -5.21 -8.64 -3.23
N ASP A 37 -5.39 -9.90 -2.88
CA ASP A 37 -5.42 -11.01 -3.85
C ASP A 37 -6.64 -10.89 -4.79
N GLU A 38 -7.70 -10.20 -4.35
CA GLU A 38 -8.90 -9.91 -5.12
C GLU A 38 -8.63 -9.04 -6.36
N LEU A 39 -7.51 -8.28 -6.41
CA LEU A 39 -7.15 -7.51 -7.59
C LEU A 39 -6.98 -8.38 -8.84
N ALA A 40 -6.62 -9.66 -8.67
CA ALA A 40 -6.52 -10.62 -9.78
C ALA A 40 -7.87 -10.91 -10.46
N LYS A 41 -9.00 -10.45 -9.88
CA LYS A 41 -10.34 -10.53 -10.49
C LYS A 41 -10.54 -9.48 -11.59
N LEU A 42 -9.66 -8.49 -11.69
CA LEU A 42 -9.72 -7.44 -12.71
C LEU A 42 -8.54 -7.55 -13.67
N SER A 43 -8.83 -7.36 -14.95
CA SER A 43 -7.80 -7.11 -15.96
C SER A 43 -7.11 -5.75 -15.74
N PRO A 44 -5.89 -5.56 -16.25
CA PRO A 44 -5.20 -4.25 -16.26
C PRO A 44 -6.07 -3.10 -16.78
N ASN A 45 -6.80 -3.33 -17.87
CA ASN A 45 -7.71 -2.32 -18.43
C ASN A 45 -8.83 -1.94 -17.43
N GLN A 46 -9.41 -2.92 -16.73
CA GLN A 46 -10.43 -2.64 -15.72
C GLN A 46 -9.85 -1.89 -14.50
N LEU A 47 -8.61 -2.20 -14.10
CA LEU A 47 -7.89 -1.46 -13.06
C LEU A 47 -7.66 0.01 -13.49
N ASN A 48 -7.19 0.22 -14.73
CA ASN A 48 -6.99 1.56 -15.29
C ASN A 48 -8.31 2.35 -15.37
N GLN A 49 -9.40 1.71 -15.79
CA GLN A 49 -10.74 2.30 -15.78
C GLN A 49 -11.26 2.64 -14.38
N ALA A 50 -10.78 1.93 -13.35
CA ALA A 50 -11.05 2.23 -11.94
C ALA A 50 -10.09 3.29 -11.36
N GLY A 51 -9.23 3.90 -12.18
CA GLY A 51 -8.28 4.93 -11.77
C GLY A 51 -7.10 4.41 -10.96
N VAL A 52 -6.85 3.09 -10.96
CA VAL A 52 -5.68 2.50 -10.30
C VAL A 52 -4.45 2.86 -11.12
N SER A 53 -3.45 3.43 -10.47
CA SER A 53 -2.19 3.85 -11.10
C SER A 53 -0.95 3.15 -10.53
N ALA A 54 -1.12 2.46 -9.39
CA ALA A 54 -0.08 1.66 -8.75
C ALA A 54 -0.70 0.40 -8.15
N VAL A 55 -0.02 -0.73 -8.29
CA VAL A 55 -0.40 -2.01 -7.67
C VAL A 55 0.76 -2.59 -6.88
N LYS A 56 0.44 -3.36 -5.84
CA LYS A 56 1.40 -4.14 -5.07
C LYS A 56 1.17 -5.63 -5.27
N THR A 57 2.25 -6.38 -5.44
CA THR A 57 2.23 -7.84 -5.47
C THR A 57 3.18 -8.42 -4.45
N SER A 58 2.92 -9.66 -4.03
CA SER A 58 3.79 -10.40 -3.13
C SER A 58 5.06 -10.88 -3.86
N GLY A 59 6.24 -10.51 -3.33
CA GLY A 59 7.53 -11.04 -3.76
C GLY A 59 7.81 -12.40 -3.13
N LEU A 60 7.58 -12.57 -1.83
CA LEU A 60 7.88 -13.78 -1.09
C LEU A 60 7.03 -14.97 -1.57
N LYS A 61 5.70 -14.83 -1.63
CA LYS A 61 4.82 -15.93 -2.10
C LYS A 61 5.12 -16.31 -3.55
N ARG A 62 5.42 -15.34 -4.42
CA ARG A 62 5.84 -15.62 -5.80
C ARG A 62 7.16 -16.39 -5.83
N TRP A 63 8.17 -15.94 -5.11
CA TRP A 63 9.45 -16.64 -5.03
C TRP A 63 9.30 -18.06 -4.50
N LEU A 64 8.48 -18.28 -3.46
CA LEU A 64 8.17 -19.61 -2.94
C LEU A 64 7.45 -20.50 -3.97
N LYS A 65 6.47 -19.95 -4.71
CA LYS A 65 5.74 -20.66 -5.77
C LYS A 65 6.65 -21.19 -6.89
N TYR A 66 7.80 -20.55 -7.12
CA TYR A 66 8.79 -20.98 -8.11
C TYR A 66 9.99 -21.67 -7.46
N ASP A 67 9.77 -22.42 -6.39
CA ASP A 67 10.78 -23.23 -5.66
C ASP A 67 11.98 -22.42 -5.15
N SER A 68 11.79 -21.12 -4.89
CA SER A 68 12.86 -20.20 -4.50
C SER A 68 13.90 -19.92 -5.61
N MET A 69 13.53 -20.12 -6.87
CA MET A 69 14.40 -19.87 -8.03
C MET A 69 14.04 -18.54 -8.69
N THR A 70 14.87 -17.52 -8.49
CA THR A 70 14.62 -16.15 -8.97
C THR A 70 14.59 -16.07 -10.51
N GLU A 71 15.39 -16.88 -11.20
CA GLU A 71 15.47 -16.97 -12.66
C GLU A 71 14.19 -17.51 -13.32
N LYS A 72 13.30 -18.12 -12.54
CA LYS A 72 11.97 -18.55 -13.01
C LYS A 72 10.91 -17.46 -12.89
N LEU A 73 11.21 -16.37 -12.20
CA LEU A 73 10.35 -15.20 -12.15
C LEU A 73 10.41 -14.46 -13.48
N GLY A 74 9.33 -13.76 -13.81
CA GLY A 74 9.25 -12.95 -15.02
C GLY A 74 8.75 -11.56 -14.72
N ASP A 75 9.12 -10.62 -15.60
CA ASP A 75 8.70 -9.23 -15.55
C ASP A 75 7.17 -9.14 -15.61
N LEU A 76 6.57 -8.64 -14.53
CA LEU A 76 5.12 -8.60 -14.40
C LEU A 76 4.47 -7.52 -15.26
N HIS A 77 5.18 -6.46 -15.64
CA HIS A 77 4.66 -5.51 -16.61
C HIS A 77 4.45 -6.18 -17.96
N GLN A 78 5.40 -7.02 -18.40
CA GLN A 78 5.27 -7.74 -19.67
C GLN A 78 4.21 -8.84 -19.59
N LEU A 79 4.25 -9.65 -18.52
CA LEU A 79 3.34 -10.79 -18.37
C LEU A 79 1.87 -10.37 -18.22
N PHE A 80 1.61 -9.27 -17.51
CA PHE A 80 0.26 -8.77 -17.29
C PHE A 80 -0.11 -7.59 -18.19
N GLN A 81 0.79 -7.07 -19.02
CA GLN A 81 0.57 -5.82 -19.78
C GLN A 81 0.16 -4.66 -18.87
N TRP A 82 0.84 -4.53 -17.73
CA TRP A 82 0.58 -3.49 -16.74
C TRP A 82 1.44 -2.25 -17.03
N ASP A 83 0.79 -1.10 -17.20
CA ASP A 83 1.42 0.19 -17.54
C ASP A 83 1.55 1.15 -16.35
N GLY A 84 0.83 0.92 -15.25
CA GLY A 84 0.99 1.67 -14.00
C GLY A 84 2.22 1.24 -13.18
N LEU A 85 2.42 1.83 -11.99
CA LEU A 85 3.53 1.48 -11.11
C LEU A 85 3.36 0.10 -10.48
N LEU A 86 4.46 -0.64 -10.33
CA LEU A 86 4.51 -1.93 -9.66
C LEU A 86 5.39 -1.87 -8.41
N PHE A 87 4.78 -2.20 -7.28
CA PHE A 87 5.45 -2.47 -6.02
C PHE A 87 5.53 -3.98 -5.78
N VAL A 88 6.68 -4.44 -5.30
CA VAL A 88 6.88 -5.81 -4.85
C VAL A 88 7.05 -5.79 -3.33
N ASP A 89 6.07 -6.35 -2.62
CA ASP A 89 6.14 -6.51 -1.18
C ASP A 89 7.12 -7.62 -0.82
N LEU A 90 8.02 -7.33 0.11
CA LEU A 90 9.02 -8.29 0.58
C LEU A 90 8.44 -9.25 1.62
N GLU A 91 7.27 -8.94 2.18
CA GLU A 91 6.56 -9.73 3.20
C GLU A 91 7.49 -10.20 4.32
N THR A 92 8.36 -9.29 4.78
CA THR A 92 9.34 -9.57 5.85
C THR A 92 8.63 -10.00 7.12
N GLU A 93 7.50 -9.40 7.48
CA GLU A 93 6.68 -9.81 8.62
C GLU A 93 6.25 -11.28 8.53
N GLU A 94 5.73 -11.72 7.38
CA GLU A 94 5.33 -13.11 7.16
C GLU A 94 6.54 -14.06 7.28
N ALA A 95 7.66 -13.74 6.64
CA ALA A 95 8.87 -14.55 6.73
C ALA A 95 9.39 -14.68 8.18
N TYR A 96 9.29 -13.61 8.98
CA TYR A 96 9.66 -13.62 10.39
C TYR A 96 8.66 -14.36 11.28
N HIS A 97 7.37 -14.34 10.93
CA HIS A 97 6.34 -15.09 11.63
C HIS A 97 6.50 -16.61 11.41
N LEU A 98 6.85 -17.02 10.19
CA LEU A 98 7.17 -18.42 9.86
C LEU A 98 8.49 -18.91 10.50
N ALA A 99 9.35 -18.00 10.93
CA ALA A 99 10.67 -18.33 11.45
C ALA A 99 10.65 -18.68 12.95
N LYS A 100 11.25 -19.82 13.28
CA LYS A 100 11.61 -20.13 14.68
C LYS A 100 12.67 -19.14 15.19
N PRO A 101 12.86 -18.95 16.51
CA PRO A 101 13.86 -18.00 17.04
C PRO A 101 15.27 -18.19 16.46
N ARG A 102 15.74 -19.43 16.30
CA ARG A 102 17.05 -19.74 15.70
C ARG A 102 17.15 -19.42 14.20
N GLY A 103 16.01 -19.19 13.54
CA GLY A 103 15.89 -18.84 12.13
C GLY A 103 16.10 -17.34 11.84
N LYS A 104 15.99 -16.48 12.85
CA LYS A 104 16.30 -15.05 12.73
C LYS A 104 17.82 -14.88 12.73
N LYS A 105 18.41 -14.44 11.62
CA LYS A 105 19.86 -14.33 11.42
C LYS A 105 20.27 -12.89 11.08
N HIS A 106 21.56 -12.62 11.20
CA HIS A 106 22.13 -11.31 10.86
C HIS A 106 22.06 -10.96 9.36
N ASP A 107 21.86 -11.96 8.52
CA ASP A 107 21.92 -11.93 7.05
C ASP A 107 20.59 -12.32 6.40
N GLY A 108 19.51 -12.44 7.19
CA GLY A 108 18.17 -12.75 6.70
C GLY A 108 17.39 -13.64 7.67
N VAL A 109 16.39 -14.34 7.13
CA VAL A 109 15.47 -15.17 7.92
C VAL A 109 15.29 -16.56 7.31
N ARG A 110 15.51 -17.59 8.12
CA ARG A 110 15.28 -19.00 7.76
C ARG A 110 13.95 -19.49 8.33
N PHE A 111 13.11 -20.05 7.47
CA PHE A 111 11.81 -20.61 7.83
C PHE A 111 11.52 -21.84 6.96
N HIS A 112 10.54 -22.64 7.36
CA HIS A 112 10.05 -23.73 6.52
C HIS A 112 8.89 -23.21 5.69
N ASP A 113 8.93 -23.44 4.38
CA ASP A 113 7.83 -23.13 3.49
C ASP A 113 6.57 -23.88 3.97
N PRO A 114 5.45 -23.19 4.24
CA PRO A 114 4.24 -23.81 4.75
C PRO A 114 3.59 -24.78 3.76
N ILE A 115 3.90 -24.67 2.46
CA ILE A 115 3.35 -25.53 1.40
C ILE A 115 4.22 -26.77 1.22
N THR A 116 5.53 -26.58 1.02
CA THR A 116 6.44 -27.68 0.65
C THR A 116 7.18 -28.30 1.84
N GLY A 117 7.20 -27.62 3.00
CA GLY A 117 7.98 -28.00 4.16
C GLY A 117 9.49 -27.81 4.00
N GLN A 118 9.98 -27.32 2.85
CA GLN A 118 11.40 -27.12 2.62
C GLN A 118 11.94 -25.95 3.44
N LEU A 119 13.17 -26.08 3.94
CA LEU A 119 13.87 -24.97 4.56
C LEU A 119 14.25 -23.93 3.50
N LYS A 120 13.77 -22.70 3.67
CA LYS A 120 14.07 -21.56 2.81
C LYS A 120 14.87 -20.50 3.58
N PHE A 121 15.59 -19.66 2.85
CA PHE A 121 16.35 -18.55 3.41
C PHE A 121 16.04 -17.26 2.66
N TRP A 122 15.34 -16.34 3.30
CA TRP A 122 14.96 -15.05 2.73
C TRP A 122 15.94 -13.98 3.20
N GLN A 123 16.74 -13.50 2.26
CA GLN A 123 17.85 -12.57 2.50
C GLN A 123 17.60 -11.24 1.81
N PRO A 124 18.20 -10.13 2.29
CA PRO A 124 18.15 -8.85 1.60
C PRO A 124 18.56 -8.93 0.12
N GLU A 125 19.61 -9.70 -0.20
CA GLU A 125 20.12 -9.86 -1.56
C GLU A 125 19.12 -10.62 -2.43
N THR A 126 18.55 -11.72 -1.93
CA THR A 126 17.51 -12.48 -2.63
C THR A 126 16.26 -11.63 -2.85
N ALA A 127 15.85 -10.86 -1.84
CA ALA A 127 14.70 -9.96 -1.94
C ALA A 127 14.92 -8.86 -2.98
N LEU A 128 16.14 -8.32 -3.10
CA LEU A 128 16.49 -7.39 -4.18
C LEU A 128 16.38 -8.07 -5.54
N GLN A 129 16.98 -9.25 -5.71
CA GLN A 129 16.92 -10.00 -6.98
C GLN A 129 15.48 -10.34 -7.39
N VAL A 130 14.61 -10.66 -6.42
CA VAL A 130 13.18 -10.91 -6.67
C VAL A 130 12.47 -9.65 -7.15
N GLN A 131 12.76 -8.48 -6.56
CA GLN A 131 12.22 -7.20 -7.04
C GLN A 131 12.66 -6.91 -8.48
N GLU A 132 13.94 -7.13 -8.79
CA GLU A 132 14.49 -6.94 -10.13
C GLU A 132 13.82 -7.89 -11.14
N ALA A 133 13.71 -9.17 -10.81
CA ALA A 133 13.13 -10.18 -11.69
C ALA A 133 11.64 -9.99 -11.95
N LEU A 134 10.88 -9.48 -10.96
CA LEU A 134 9.46 -9.18 -11.11
C LEU A 134 9.21 -7.82 -11.80
N GLY A 135 10.23 -7.00 -12.00
CA GLY A 135 10.12 -5.70 -12.64
C GLY A 135 9.58 -4.60 -11.74
N ALA A 136 9.94 -4.58 -10.45
CA ALA A 136 9.53 -3.51 -9.53
C ALA A 136 9.98 -2.13 -10.04
N ASP A 137 9.08 -1.15 -10.02
CA ASP A 137 9.42 0.24 -10.37
C ASP A 137 10.13 0.95 -9.22
N ILE A 138 9.65 0.73 -7.99
CA ILE A 138 10.19 1.33 -6.78
C ILE A 138 10.66 0.22 -5.86
N PHE A 139 11.96 0.24 -5.58
CA PHE A 139 12.62 -0.76 -4.76
C PHE A 139 12.43 -0.44 -3.28
N GLN A 140 12.29 -1.48 -2.48
CA GLN A 140 12.15 -1.39 -1.03
C GLN A 140 13.37 -2.02 -0.38
N SER A 141 13.94 -1.34 0.61
CA SER A 141 14.97 -1.95 1.46
C SER A 141 14.38 -3.03 2.35
N PHE A 142 15.14 -4.10 2.58
CA PHE A 142 14.81 -5.14 3.53
C PHE A 142 14.80 -4.61 4.97
N ASP A 143 13.88 -5.11 5.80
CA ASP A 143 13.77 -4.74 7.20
C ASP A 143 13.62 -5.95 8.13
N GLN A 144 14.11 -5.79 9.35
CA GLN A 144 13.86 -6.77 10.41
C GLN A 144 12.48 -6.47 11.01
N ALA A 145 11.48 -7.26 10.59
CA ALA A 145 10.14 -7.17 11.14
C ALA A 145 10.18 -7.43 12.66
N THR A 146 9.81 -6.40 13.42
CA THR A 146 9.78 -6.41 14.88
C THR A 146 8.41 -5.90 15.30
N ASP A 147 7.81 -6.54 16.31
CA ASP A 147 6.51 -6.13 16.85
C ASP A 147 6.56 -4.67 17.30
N TYR A 148 5.49 -3.92 17.04
CA TYR A 148 5.41 -2.49 17.33
C TYR A 148 5.65 -2.16 18.81
N TYR A 149 5.20 -3.05 19.70
CA TYR A 149 5.30 -2.96 21.15
C TYR A 149 6.39 -3.86 21.74
N ALA A 150 7.31 -4.36 20.90
CA ALA A 150 8.45 -5.15 21.38
C ALA A 150 9.28 -4.37 22.43
N PRO A 151 10.00 -5.08 23.32
CA PRO A 151 10.94 -4.45 24.24
C PRO A 151 11.90 -3.49 23.53
N VAL A 152 12.25 -2.39 24.20
CA VAL A 152 13.11 -1.33 23.66
C VAL A 152 14.42 -1.88 23.07
N ASP A 153 15.02 -2.88 23.73
CA ASP A 153 16.27 -3.47 23.27
C ASP A 153 16.10 -4.34 22.01
N ASP A 154 14.96 -5.02 21.87
CA ASP A 154 14.63 -5.76 20.63
C ASP A 154 14.39 -4.79 19.47
N LEU A 155 13.68 -3.69 19.72
CA LEU A 155 13.48 -2.63 18.72
C LEU A 155 14.81 -2.00 18.29
N LYS A 156 15.73 -1.73 19.23
CA LYS A 156 17.08 -1.22 18.92
C LYS A 156 17.86 -2.19 18.03
N VAL A 157 17.80 -3.49 18.32
CA VAL A 157 18.42 -4.53 17.48
C VAL A 157 17.81 -4.52 16.08
N GLY A 158 16.47 -4.47 15.98
CA GLY A 158 15.76 -4.42 14.71
C GLY A 158 16.13 -3.19 13.86
N VAL A 159 16.21 -2.01 14.47
CA VAL A 159 16.64 -0.77 13.79
C VAL A 159 18.09 -0.90 13.32
N LYS A 160 19.00 -1.36 14.18
CA LYS A 160 20.42 -1.53 13.82
C LYS A 160 20.58 -2.49 12.64
N GLN A 161 19.88 -3.61 12.66
CA GLN A 161 19.97 -4.61 11.59
C GLN A 161 19.36 -4.11 10.28
N THR A 162 18.20 -3.44 10.33
CA THR A 162 17.56 -2.82 9.17
C THR A 162 18.49 -1.78 8.52
N ASN A 163 19.12 -0.93 9.33
CA ASN A 163 20.05 0.08 8.85
C ASN A 163 21.28 -0.55 8.17
N ASN A 164 21.80 -1.67 8.71
CA ASN A 164 22.92 -2.39 8.10
C ASN A 164 22.58 -2.94 6.70
N TRP A 165 21.33 -3.31 6.45
CA TRP A 165 20.89 -3.85 5.15
C TRP A 165 20.61 -2.79 4.09
N LEU A 166 20.60 -1.49 4.43
CA LEU A 166 20.43 -0.41 3.45
C LEU A 166 21.50 -0.44 2.34
N SER A 167 22.70 -0.97 2.63
CA SER A 167 23.76 -1.10 1.62
C SER A 167 23.37 -1.99 0.44
N VAL A 168 22.48 -2.96 0.65
CA VAL A 168 22.08 -3.94 -0.38
C VAL A 168 21.30 -3.26 -1.49
N VAL A 169 20.43 -2.29 -1.16
CA VAL A 169 19.64 -1.55 -2.16
C VAL A 169 20.35 -0.32 -2.73
N LYS A 170 21.59 -0.01 -2.32
CA LYS A 170 22.37 1.12 -2.87
C LYS A 170 22.56 1.09 -4.39
N PRO A 171 22.72 -0.06 -5.07
CA PRO A 171 22.76 -0.09 -6.54
C PRO A 171 21.49 0.51 -7.18
N GLN A 172 20.35 0.43 -6.48
CA GLN A 172 19.06 0.97 -6.88
C GLN A 172 18.73 2.30 -6.18
N LYS A 173 19.70 3.01 -5.57
CA LYS A 173 19.45 4.20 -4.73
C LYS A 173 18.58 5.29 -5.40
N GLY A 174 18.67 5.41 -6.72
CA GLY A 174 17.89 6.36 -7.51
C GLY A 174 16.41 6.01 -7.66
N GLN A 175 15.97 4.84 -7.19
CA GLN A 175 14.58 4.39 -7.20
C GLN A 175 14.21 3.52 -5.98
N ALA A 176 15.05 3.54 -4.93
CA ALA A 176 14.85 2.76 -3.72
C ALA A 176 14.34 3.63 -2.56
N LEU A 177 13.44 3.07 -1.76
CA LEU A 177 12.94 3.62 -0.51
C LEU A 177 13.56 2.87 0.67
N GLY A 178 14.02 3.63 1.67
CA GLY A 178 14.57 3.08 2.91
C GLY A 178 13.49 2.86 3.97
N SER A 179 13.49 1.68 4.58
CA SER A 179 12.58 1.29 5.66
C SER A 179 12.90 2.08 6.92
N ILE A 180 11.94 2.86 7.37
CA ILE A 180 11.94 3.53 8.66
C ILE A 180 11.28 2.58 9.66
N VAL A 181 12.04 2.12 10.64
CA VAL A 181 11.60 1.18 11.70
C VAL A 181 11.87 1.74 13.10
N GLY A 182 11.26 1.15 14.13
CA GLY A 182 11.47 1.57 15.53
C GLY A 182 10.26 1.43 16.46
N GLY A 183 9.21 0.70 16.04
CA GLY A 183 7.97 0.56 16.81
C GLY A 183 7.34 1.92 17.09
N GLY A 184 6.77 2.07 18.29
CA GLY A 184 6.22 3.35 18.78
C GLY A 184 7.25 4.36 19.30
N LEU A 185 8.56 4.09 19.19
CA LEU A 185 9.62 4.90 19.79
C LEU A 185 10.19 5.94 18.82
N LYS A 186 9.90 7.21 19.11
CA LYS A 186 10.38 8.38 18.34
C LYS A 186 11.88 8.40 18.09
N ASP A 187 12.69 8.06 19.10
CA ASP A 187 14.15 8.13 18.99
C ASP A 187 14.71 7.07 18.05
N LEU A 188 14.14 5.85 18.07
CA LEU A 188 14.54 4.78 17.16
C LEU A 188 14.12 5.07 15.72
N ARG A 189 12.91 5.62 15.53
CA ARG A 189 12.46 6.12 14.22
C ARG A 189 13.39 7.20 13.69
N THR A 190 13.82 8.12 14.54
CA THR A 190 14.78 9.20 14.18
C THR A 190 16.14 8.63 13.77
N ALA A 191 16.65 7.63 14.48
CA ALA A 191 17.89 6.95 14.12
C ALA A 191 17.77 6.22 12.77
N SER A 192 16.61 5.62 12.49
CA SER A 192 16.33 4.98 11.20
C SER A 192 16.26 6.00 10.05
N ILE A 193 15.62 7.15 10.25
CA ILE A 193 15.58 8.25 9.27
C ILE A 193 16.99 8.71 8.91
N LYS A 194 17.83 8.97 9.93
CA LYS A 194 19.22 9.39 9.72
C LYS A 194 20.01 8.39 8.88
N ALA A 195 19.86 7.09 9.13
CA ALA A 195 20.53 6.05 8.36
C ALA A 195 20.07 6.01 6.89
N VAL A 196 18.77 6.19 6.63
CA VAL A 196 18.23 6.27 5.27
C VAL A 196 18.73 7.52 4.53
N ASP A 197 18.86 8.65 5.23
CA ASP A 197 19.44 9.87 4.68
C ASP A 197 20.91 9.71 4.32
N GLU A 198 21.72 9.15 5.23
CA GLU A 198 23.14 8.84 4.99
C GLU A 198 23.33 7.84 3.85
N ALA A 199 22.38 6.92 3.65
CA ALA A 199 22.39 5.99 2.52
C ALA A 199 22.06 6.66 1.16
N GLY A 200 21.48 7.86 1.17
CA GLY A 200 21.18 8.64 -0.05
C GLY A 200 20.07 8.02 -0.90
N LEU A 201 19.08 7.37 -0.28
CA LEU A 201 17.94 6.75 -0.96
C LEU A 201 16.90 7.81 -1.38
N SER A 202 16.04 7.44 -2.34
CA SER A 202 15.09 8.33 -3.01
C SER A 202 13.88 8.70 -2.14
N GLY A 203 13.66 7.96 -1.06
CA GLY A 203 12.59 8.25 -0.12
C GLY A 203 12.50 7.25 1.02
N TYR A 204 11.34 7.25 1.67
CA TYR A 204 11.09 6.56 2.92
C TYR A 204 9.92 5.60 2.78
N ARG A 205 10.11 4.38 3.30
CA ARG A 205 9.06 3.39 3.54
C ARG A 205 8.79 3.33 5.04
N LEU A 206 7.59 3.69 5.47
CA LEU A 206 7.22 3.76 6.89
C LEU A 206 6.81 2.37 7.42
N SER A 207 7.80 1.53 7.72
CA SER A 207 7.62 0.11 8.03
C SER A 207 7.23 -0.16 9.48
N GLY A 208 6.65 -1.34 9.75
CA GLY A 208 6.33 -1.78 11.11
C GLY A 208 5.37 -0.84 11.83
N ILE A 209 4.36 -0.34 11.12
CA ILE A 209 3.19 0.36 11.68
C ILE A 209 1.99 -0.52 11.35
N PRO A 210 1.48 -1.33 12.30
CA PRO A 210 0.44 -2.30 12.00
C PRO A 210 -0.91 -1.61 11.79
N SER A 211 -1.75 -2.23 10.96
CA SER A 211 -3.12 -1.79 10.71
C SER A 211 -4.06 -1.94 11.92
N SER A 212 -3.62 -2.69 12.93
CA SER A 212 -4.35 -2.93 14.17
C SER A 212 -4.14 -1.86 15.23
N LEU A 213 -3.27 -0.87 14.99
CA LEU A 213 -3.16 0.28 15.90
C LEU A 213 -4.51 0.99 15.99
N ASP A 214 -4.87 1.44 17.19
CA ASP A 214 -5.97 2.36 17.34
C ASP A 214 -5.64 3.71 16.70
N ASP A 215 -6.68 4.49 16.41
CA ASP A 215 -6.54 5.75 15.66
C ASP A 215 -5.70 6.79 16.42
N GLN A 216 -5.69 6.77 17.76
CA GLN A 216 -4.90 7.71 18.55
C GLN A 216 -3.41 7.40 18.45
N GLU A 217 -3.02 6.14 18.61
CA GLU A 217 -1.62 5.73 18.50
C GLU A 217 -1.11 5.86 17.07
N PHE A 218 -1.93 5.51 16.07
CA PHE A 218 -1.62 5.72 14.66
C PHE A 218 -1.37 7.21 14.35
N SER A 219 -2.29 8.09 14.77
CA SER A 219 -2.14 9.54 14.58
C SER A 219 -0.88 10.06 15.29
N ARG A 220 -0.64 9.65 16.54
CA ARG A 220 0.55 10.05 17.30
C ARG A 220 1.83 9.72 16.56
N ILE A 221 2.01 8.45 16.16
CA ILE A 221 3.28 8.00 15.58
C ILE A 221 3.52 8.61 14.19
N ILE A 222 2.48 8.72 13.36
CA ILE A 222 2.58 9.30 12.02
C ILE A 222 2.95 10.78 12.11
N ASN A 223 2.24 11.57 12.93
CA ASN A 223 2.53 13.00 13.10
C ASN A 223 3.87 13.28 13.80
N GLU A 224 4.42 12.33 14.56
CA GLU A 224 5.78 12.46 15.13
C GLU A 224 6.90 12.18 14.11
N ILE A 225 6.64 11.30 13.13
CA ILE A 225 7.64 10.84 12.16
C ILE A 225 7.67 11.75 10.95
N THR A 226 6.52 12.05 10.33
CA THR A 226 6.49 12.71 9.02
C THR A 226 7.17 14.08 8.97
N PRO A 227 7.13 14.94 10.02
CA PRO A 227 7.84 16.23 10.01
C PRO A 227 9.37 16.08 10.05
N LYS A 228 9.90 14.90 10.41
CA LYS A 228 11.34 14.61 10.44
C LYS A 228 11.86 14.08 9.11
N LEU A 229 10.98 13.71 8.19
CA LEU A 229 11.34 13.18 6.88
C LEU A 229 11.72 14.33 5.95
N GLY A 230 12.82 14.17 5.22
CA GLY A 230 13.24 15.13 4.18
C GLY A 230 12.08 15.53 3.26
N GLU A 231 11.90 16.84 3.08
CA GLU A 231 10.74 17.42 2.41
C GLU A 231 10.64 16.99 0.94
N GLU A 232 11.73 17.04 0.19
CA GLU A 232 11.75 16.70 -1.25
C GLU A 232 11.67 15.19 -1.55
N LYS A 233 11.58 14.34 -0.52
CA LYS A 233 11.61 12.88 -0.67
C LYS A 233 10.22 12.27 -0.64
N LEU A 234 10.07 11.19 -1.40
CA LEU A 234 8.85 10.38 -1.46
C LEU A 234 8.62 9.66 -0.12
N ARG A 235 7.36 9.64 0.34
CA ARG A 235 6.93 9.00 1.58
C ARG A 235 5.88 7.94 1.26
N TYR A 236 6.20 6.69 1.56
CA TYR A 236 5.35 5.53 1.32
C TYR A 236 4.98 4.84 2.64
N LEU A 237 3.70 4.59 2.85
CA LEU A 237 3.17 3.86 4.01
C LEU A 237 2.62 2.49 3.58
N PRO A 238 3.37 1.39 3.81
CA PRO A 238 2.97 0.04 3.43
C PRO A 238 2.02 -0.61 4.46
N ALA A 239 0.93 0.06 4.82
CA ALA A 239 -0.01 -0.40 5.86
C ALA A 239 -1.44 -0.49 5.34
N ALA A 240 -2.17 -1.54 5.73
CA ALA A 240 -3.58 -1.71 5.39
C ALA A 240 -4.47 -0.85 6.30
N LEU A 241 -4.73 0.40 5.92
CA LEU A 241 -5.38 1.37 6.82
C LEU A 241 -6.91 1.27 6.84
N SER A 242 -7.50 1.69 7.97
CA SER A 242 -8.90 2.11 8.02
C SER A 242 -9.13 3.35 7.15
N PHE A 243 -10.40 3.75 6.94
CA PHE A 243 -10.71 4.97 6.21
C PHE A 243 -10.14 6.22 6.93
N ASP A 244 -10.31 6.30 8.24
CA ASP A 244 -9.87 7.45 9.03
C ASP A 244 -8.33 7.53 9.09
N GLN A 245 -7.66 6.38 9.25
CA GLN A 245 -6.20 6.28 9.20
C GLN A 245 -5.65 6.66 7.81
N LEU A 246 -6.36 6.30 6.73
CA LEU A 246 -5.99 6.72 5.37
C LEU A 246 -6.02 8.25 5.25
N ILE A 247 -7.07 8.90 5.74
CA ILE A 247 -7.17 10.37 5.74
C ILE A 247 -6.05 10.98 6.60
N GLU A 248 -5.83 10.44 7.80
CA GLU A 248 -4.81 10.93 8.73
C GLU A 248 -3.39 10.85 8.14
N ALA A 249 -3.05 9.74 7.48
CA ALA A 249 -1.76 9.58 6.81
C ALA A 249 -1.54 10.64 5.71
N ILE A 250 -2.58 10.94 4.93
CA ILE A 250 -2.52 11.98 3.89
C ILE A 250 -2.34 13.36 4.53
N LEU A 251 -3.10 13.65 5.58
CA LEU A 251 -3.00 14.90 6.32
C LEU A 251 -1.63 15.11 6.95
N ALA A 252 -0.97 14.04 7.38
CA ALA A 252 0.39 14.05 7.89
C ALA A 252 1.47 14.11 6.78
N GLY A 253 1.08 14.09 5.50
CA GLY A 253 1.99 14.28 4.37
C GLY A 253 2.62 13.00 3.82
N VAL A 254 1.93 11.87 3.91
CA VAL A 254 2.29 10.63 3.19
C VAL A 254 1.81 10.71 1.74
N ASP A 255 2.65 10.32 0.78
CA ASP A 255 2.37 10.47 -0.66
C ASP A 255 1.80 9.21 -1.30
N LEU A 256 2.29 8.04 -0.88
CA LEU A 256 1.83 6.75 -1.37
C LEU A 256 1.37 5.89 -0.20
N ILE A 257 0.21 5.27 -0.32
CA ILE A 257 -0.40 4.51 0.77
C ILE A 257 -0.90 3.19 0.21
N ASP A 258 -0.45 2.08 0.81
CA ASP A 258 -1.04 0.79 0.51
C ASP A 258 -2.49 0.76 0.94
N SER A 259 -3.37 0.22 0.09
CA SER A 259 -4.75 -0.02 0.50
C SER A 259 -5.30 -1.28 -0.11
N ASN A 260 -5.74 -2.19 0.76
CA ASN A 260 -6.60 -3.31 0.41
C ASN A 260 -8.06 -3.02 0.80
N LEU A 261 -8.41 -1.78 1.18
CA LEU A 261 -9.74 -1.43 1.67
C LEU A 261 -10.81 -1.75 0.63
N ALA A 262 -10.58 -1.39 -0.63
CA ALA A 262 -11.50 -1.69 -1.72
C ALA A 262 -11.71 -3.21 -1.91
N ALA A 263 -10.60 -3.96 -1.95
CA ALA A 263 -10.57 -5.42 -2.07
C ALA A 263 -11.30 -6.11 -0.92
N LYS A 264 -10.91 -5.80 0.32
CA LYS A 264 -11.51 -6.34 1.54
C LYS A 264 -13.00 -6.02 1.64
N LYS A 265 -13.43 -4.81 1.24
CA LYS A 265 -14.86 -4.44 1.28
C LYS A 265 -15.64 -5.18 0.20
N ALA A 266 -15.11 -5.28 -1.02
CA ALA A 266 -15.76 -6.03 -2.10
C ALA A 266 -15.94 -7.52 -1.75
N ALA A 267 -14.90 -8.18 -1.22
CA ALA A 267 -14.95 -9.57 -0.77
C ALA A 267 -16.02 -9.84 0.31
N ASN A 268 -16.32 -8.83 1.12
CA ASN A 268 -17.37 -8.89 2.14
C ASN A 268 -18.75 -8.41 1.65
N GLY A 269 -18.94 -8.19 0.35
CA GLY A 269 -20.21 -7.71 -0.20
C GLY A 269 -20.54 -6.25 0.15
N ILE A 270 -19.52 -5.45 0.48
CA ILE A 270 -19.68 -4.07 0.92
C ILE A 270 -19.26 -3.09 -0.19
N ALA A 271 -20.17 -2.20 -0.56
CA ALA A 271 -19.89 -1.09 -1.47
C ALA A 271 -19.49 0.17 -0.69
N LEU A 272 -18.50 0.89 -1.21
CA LEU A 272 -18.04 2.20 -0.75
C LEU A 272 -18.74 3.30 -1.55
N VAL A 273 -19.51 4.17 -0.91
CA VAL A 273 -20.19 5.31 -1.56
C VAL A 273 -19.84 6.62 -0.85
N ASN A 274 -20.24 7.77 -1.40
CA ASN A 274 -19.92 9.09 -0.84
C ASN A 274 -18.41 9.25 -0.59
N GLN A 275 -17.60 8.99 -1.61
CA GLN A 275 -16.12 9.03 -1.53
C GLN A 275 -15.51 8.07 -0.49
N GLY A 276 -16.22 6.98 -0.17
CA GLY A 276 -15.73 5.90 0.69
C GLY A 276 -16.08 6.04 2.16
N VAL A 277 -16.73 7.16 2.52
CA VAL A 277 -17.18 7.48 3.86
C VAL A 277 -18.32 6.56 4.30
N THR A 278 -19.30 6.37 3.41
CA THR A 278 -20.49 5.56 3.69
C THR A 278 -20.32 4.16 3.12
N VAL A 279 -20.76 3.16 3.87
CA VAL A 279 -20.70 1.74 3.48
C VAL A 279 -22.11 1.17 3.25
N LEU A 280 -22.29 0.41 2.16
CA LEU A 280 -23.52 -0.32 1.88
C LEU A 280 -23.25 -1.82 1.96
N HIS A 281 -23.88 -2.50 2.92
CA HIS A 281 -23.81 -3.94 3.09
C HIS A 281 -24.85 -4.61 2.18
N LEU A 282 -24.43 -5.04 0.98
CA LEU A 282 -25.36 -5.50 -0.05
C LEU A 282 -25.94 -6.89 0.21
N ASP A 283 -25.51 -7.58 1.25
CA ASP A 283 -26.17 -8.79 1.76
C ASP A 283 -27.49 -8.49 2.49
N ARG A 284 -27.76 -7.24 2.87
CA ARG A 284 -28.98 -6.86 3.58
C ARG A 284 -30.21 -6.91 2.69
N GLN A 285 -31.28 -7.54 3.20
CA GLN A 285 -32.53 -7.80 2.46
C GLN A 285 -33.20 -6.56 1.86
N HIS A 286 -33.09 -5.39 2.48
CA HIS A 286 -33.74 -4.18 1.97
C HIS A 286 -33.21 -3.75 0.58
N PHE A 287 -32.03 -4.23 0.17
CA PHE A 287 -31.50 -4.00 -1.17
C PHE A 287 -32.12 -4.91 -2.24
N SER A 288 -32.84 -5.99 -1.88
CA SER A 288 -33.33 -7.00 -2.84
C SER A 288 -34.30 -6.46 -3.89
N PHE A 289 -34.90 -5.29 -3.64
CA PHE A 289 -35.81 -4.61 -4.56
C PHE A 289 -35.37 -3.18 -4.91
N ASP A 290 -34.17 -2.75 -4.50
CA ASP A 290 -33.66 -1.42 -4.81
C ASP A 290 -33.14 -1.37 -6.26
N SER A 291 -33.92 -0.77 -7.15
CA SER A 291 -33.60 -0.63 -8.58
C SER A 291 -32.55 0.45 -8.87
N GLN A 292 -32.10 1.20 -7.87
CA GLN A 292 -31.10 2.25 -8.05
C GLN A 292 -29.70 1.66 -8.14
N VAL A 293 -28.81 2.35 -8.86
CA VAL A 293 -27.36 2.08 -8.82
C VAL A 293 -26.78 2.38 -7.44
N LEU A 294 -25.55 1.91 -7.17
CA LEU A 294 -24.86 2.16 -5.90
C LEU A 294 -24.75 3.65 -5.57
N ASP A 295 -24.35 4.46 -6.54
CA ASP A 295 -24.19 5.90 -6.43
C ASP A 295 -24.46 6.57 -7.78
N ARG A 296 -25.39 7.53 -7.82
CA ARG A 296 -25.83 8.21 -9.05
C ARG A 296 -24.79 9.21 -9.57
N GLN A 297 -23.88 9.67 -8.73
CA GLN A 297 -22.79 10.57 -9.11
C GLN A 297 -21.51 9.80 -9.48
N CYS A 298 -21.49 8.48 -9.25
CA CYS A 298 -20.34 7.65 -9.55
C CYS A 298 -20.25 7.33 -11.05
N ALA A 299 -19.11 7.64 -11.65
CA ALA A 299 -18.81 7.37 -13.05
C ALA A 299 -18.04 6.05 -13.25
N CYS A 300 -18.00 5.14 -12.27
CA CYS A 300 -17.37 3.83 -12.45
C CYS A 300 -18.13 2.99 -13.49
N ALA A 301 -17.49 1.97 -14.07
CA ALA A 301 -18.14 1.14 -15.08
C ALA A 301 -19.39 0.42 -14.54
N THR A 302 -19.37 -0.03 -13.27
CA THR A 302 -20.51 -0.66 -12.60
C THR A 302 -21.74 0.26 -12.56
N CYS A 303 -21.57 1.50 -12.09
CA CYS A 303 -22.67 2.47 -12.00
C CYS A 303 -23.11 2.97 -13.38
N ARG A 304 -22.18 3.23 -14.30
CA ARG A 304 -22.51 3.65 -15.69
C ARG A 304 -23.27 2.60 -16.48
N ALA A 305 -22.98 1.32 -16.25
CA ALA A 305 -23.71 0.22 -16.88
C ALA A 305 -25.14 0.07 -16.33
N GLY A 306 -25.49 0.75 -15.23
CA GLY A 306 -26.82 0.72 -14.65
C GLY A 306 -27.10 -0.51 -13.79
N TYR A 307 -26.06 -1.21 -13.29
CA TYR A 307 -26.28 -2.32 -12.37
C TYR A 307 -26.93 -1.83 -11.07
N SER A 308 -28.13 -2.32 -10.80
CA SER A 308 -28.90 -1.96 -9.62
C SER A 308 -28.37 -2.64 -8.36
N LYS A 309 -28.64 -2.03 -7.20
CA LYS A 309 -28.39 -2.62 -5.89
C LYS A 309 -29.12 -3.95 -5.72
N ALA A 310 -30.32 -4.12 -6.28
CA ALA A 310 -31.05 -5.38 -6.27
C ALA A 310 -30.31 -6.50 -7.00
N LEU A 311 -29.77 -6.22 -8.19
CA LEU A 311 -28.96 -7.21 -8.90
C LEU A 311 -27.68 -7.53 -8.12
N LEU A 312 -26.98 -6.50 -7.63
CA LEU A 312 -25.75 -6.69 -6.86
C LEU A 312 -26.02 -7.48 -5.59
N HIS A 313 -27.10 -7.20 -4.86
CA HIS A 313 -27.56 -7.98 -3.71
C HIS A 313 -27.75 -9.45 -4.07
N SER A 314 -28.43 -9.74 -5.18
CA SER A 314 -28.62 -11.12 -5.65
C SER A 314 -27.29 -11.79 -6.00
N LEU A 315 -26.38 -11.11 -6.69
CA LEU A 315 -25.07 -11.66 -7.03
C LEU A 315 -24.23 -11.94 -5.78
N ILE A 316 -24.23 -11.02 -4.80
CA ILE A 316 -23.46 -11.14 -3.56
C ILE A 316 -24.01 -12.24 -2.66
N THR A 317 -25.34 -12.31 -2.46
CA THR A 317 -25.96 -13.35 -1.64
C THR A 317 -25.80 -14.75 -2.25
N ASN A 318 -25.71 -14.84 -3.58
CA ASN A 318 -25.38 -16.07 -4.31
C ASN A 318 -23.86 -16.34 -4.44
N GLN A 319 -23.01 -15.57 -3.75
CA GLN A 319 -21.55 -15.72 -3.78
C GLN A 319 -20.96 -15.73 -5.21
N SER A 320 -21.56 -14.94 -6.10
CA SER A 320 -21.14 -14.84 -7.49
C SER A 320 -19.82 -14.06 -7.60
N PHE A 321 -18.84 -14.67 -8.27
CA PHE A 321 -17.58 -14.03 -8.65
C PHE A 321 -17.81 -12.67 -9.35
N TYR A 322 -18.81 -12.61 -10.23
CA TYR A 322 -19.12 -11.41 -10.99
C TYR A 322 -19.63 -10.26 -10.10
N GLY A 323 -20.43 -10.59 -9.06
CA GLY A 323 -20.88 -9.60 -8.09
C GLY A 323 -19.72 -8.94 -7.36
N GLU A 324 -18.77 -9.76 -6.89
CA GLU A 324 -17.57 -9.26 -6.22
C GLU A 324 -16.68 -8.44 -7.16
N GLN A 325 -16.52 -8.87 -8.42
CA GLN A 325 -15.77 -8.13 -9.44
C GLN A 325 -16.35 -6.72 -9.67
N LEU A 326 -17.69 -6.61 -9.78
CA LEU A 326 -18.39 -5.33 -9.94
C LEU A 326 -18.21 -4.41 -8.72
N LEU A 327 -18.23 -4.98 -7.51
CA LEU A 327 -17.98 -4.22 -6.28
C LEU A 327 -16.53 -3.76 -6.17
N LEU A 328 -15.58 -4.62 -6.55
CA LEU A 328 -14.18 -4.27 -6.53
C LEU A 328 -13.89 -3.09 -7.47
N GLN A 329 -14.42 -3.15 -8.70
CA GLN A 329 -14.28 -2.06 -9.66
C GLN A 329 -14.89 -0.76 -9.15
N HIS A 330 -16.08 -0.82 -8.53
CA HIS A 330 -16.72 0.34 -7.93
C HIS A 330 -15.90 0.92 -6.77
N ASN A 331 -15.47 0.07 -5.82
CA ASN A 331 -14.76 0.50 -4.62
C ASN A 331 -13.39 1.12 -4.95
N LEU A 332 -12.64 0.53 -5.89
CA LEU A 332 -11.38 1.10 -6.38
C LEU A 332 -11.61 2.47 -6.99
N PHE A 333 -12.62 2.62 -7.86
CA PHE A 333 -12.96 3.90 -8.46
C PHE A 333 -13.32 4.95 -7.41
N THR A 334 -14.15 4.59 -6.41
CA THR A 334 -14.54 5.49 -5.32
C THR A 334 -13.32 6.00 -4.56
N LEU A 335 -12.41 5.12 -4.15
CA LEU A 335 -11.23 5.52 -3.38
C LEU A 335 -10.21 6.32 -4.23
N ASN A 336 -10.02 5.98 -5.50
CA ASN A 336 -9.17 6.78 -6.38
C ASN A 336 -9.78 8.17 -6.67
N LYS A 337 -11.12 8.28 -6.69
CA LYS A 337 -11.80 9.57 -6.80
C LYS A 337 -11.66 10.41 -5.53
N LEU A 338 -11.63 9.79 -4.35
CA LEU A 338 -11.26 10.46 -3.10
C LEU A 338 -9.86 11.04 -3.17
N MET A 339 -8.85 10.27 -3.65
CA MET A 339 -7.49 10.78 -3.81
C MET A 339 -7.44 12.00 -4.74
N SER A 340 -8.15 11.95 -5.87
CA SER A 340 -8.27 13.10 -6.78
C SER A 340 -8.91 14.33 -6.12
N SER A 341 -9.92 14.13 -5.27
CA SER A 341 -10.60 15.20 -4.55
C SER A 341 -9.70 15.83 -3.48
N LEU A 342 -8.94 14.99 -2.75
CA LEU A 342 -7.93 15.44 -1.78
C LEU A 342 -6.81 16.23 -2.46
N ARG A 343 -6.29 15.76 -3.60
CA ARG A 343 -5.29 16.51 -4.38
C ARG A 343 -5.79 17.92 -4.72
N GLN A 344 -7.05 18.04 -5.11
CA GLN A 344 -7.61 19.34 -5.45
C GLN A 344 -7.87 20.21 -4.21
N ALA A 345 -8.27 19.63 -3.09
CA ALA A 345 -8.40 20.35 -1.83
C ALA A 345 -7.05 20.91 -1.36
N ILE A 346 -5.97 20.12 -1.43
CA ILE A 346 -4.61 20.55 -1.11
C ILE A 346 -4.17 21.68 -2.05
N LYS A 347 -4.38 21.51 -3.37
CA LYS A 347 -4.03 22.52 -4.37
C LYS A 347 -4.68 23.88 -4.10
N ASN A 348 -5.91 23.87 -3.58
CA ASN A 348 -6.70 25.07 -3.29
C ASN A 348 -6.56 25.59 -1.85
N HIS A 349 -5.72 24.99 -1.00
CA HIS A 349 -5.64 25.29 0.43
C HIS A 349 -6.98 25.16 1.18
N GLN A 350 -7.74 24.11 0.85
CA GLN A 350 -9.06 23.82 1.41
C GLN A 350 -9.11 22.44 2.10
N THR A 351 -7.97 21.84 2.41
CA THR A 351 -7.89 20.46 2.90
C THR A 351 -8.69 20.27 4.18
N LYS A 352 -8.53 21.17 5.16
CA LYS A 352 -9.29 21.10 6.43
C LYS A 352 -10.80 21.17 6.21
N LYS A 353 -11.25 22.09 5.36
CA LYS A 353 -12.68 22.25 5.05
C LYS A 353 -13.23 21.00 4.36
N PHE A 354 -12.51 20.50 3.36
CA PHE A 354 -12.88 19.29 2.62
C PHE A 354 -13.01 18.08 3.56
N VAL A 355 -12.04 17.85 4.45
CA VAL A 355 -12.10 16.72 5.39
C VAL A 355 -13.24 16.89 6.40
N GLN A 356 -13.48 18.10 6.91
CA GLN A 356 -14.63 18.35 7.79
C GLN A 356 -15.96 18.04 7.11
N GLU A 357 -16.15 18.48 5.86
CA GLU A 357 -17.35 18.16 5.07
C GLU A 357 -17.45 16.67 4.76
N LEU A 358 -16.33 16.00 4.46
CA LEU A 358 -16.26 14.58 4.19
C LEU A 358 -16.72 13.75 5.41
N LEU A 359 -16.25 14.10 6.62
CA LEU A 359 -16.57 13.39 7.86
C LEU A 359 -17.92 13.76 8.46
N GLN A 360 -18.44 14.98 8.22
CA GLN A 360 -19.79 15.36 8.65
C GLN A 360 -20.90 14.60 7.92
N ASN A 361 -20.58 14.04 6.75
CA ASN A 361 -21.50 13.23 5.95
C ASN A 361 -21.36 11.71 6.22
N GLN A 362 -20.76 11.32 7.36
CA GLN A 362 -20.66 9.91 7.82
C GLN A 362 -22.01 9.30 8.21
#